data_AF-A0A5F9CV29-F1
#
_entry.id   AF-A0A5F9CV29-F1
#
_cell.length_a   1.000
_cell.length_b   1.000
_cell.length_c   1.000
_cell.angle_alpha   90.00
_cell.angle_beta   90.00
_cell.angle_gamma   90.00
#
_symmetry.space_group_name_H-M   'P 1'
#
loop_
_entity.id
_entity.type
_entity.pdbx_description
1 polymer ?
#
loop_
_entity_poly.entity_id
_entity_poly.type
_entity_poly.pdbx_seq_one_letter_code
_entity_poly.pdbx_strand_id
1 'polypeptide(L)'
;IAQLCGPRRCRALLALLASLLLCRAEAAGGERSIHENPSDEEVTSRNGADVSVPSVSRRQDSDDASGDGFSYEEYCTAKAVTGPCRAAFPRWYFDAEKNSCDKFIYGGCRGNKNSYPSQEACMGRCFGKQGYPALPTSSKVVVLAGQFIMVLILLLGASVVCLIRVARKRQERALRTVWSSADDKEQLVKSTGVL
;
A
#
# COMPACT_ATOMS: atom_id res chain seq x y z
N ILE A 1 -27.63 -7.94 17.42
CA ILE A 1 -26.84 -6.68 17.57
C ILE A 1 -27.38 -5.69 16.55
N ALA A 2 -28.45 -4.98 16.91
CA ALA A 2 -29.15 -4.05 16.05
C ALA A 2 -29.31 -2.73 16.81
N GLN A 3 -28.31 -1.87 16.70
CA GLN A 3 -28.45 -0.44 17.00
C GLN A 3 -27.44 0.29 16.13
N LEU A 4 -27.94 1.03 15.13
CA LEU A 4 -27.36 2.26 14.58
C LEU A 4 -28.25 2.74 13.41
N CYS A 5 -29.49 3.14 13.70
CA CYS A 5 -30.29 3.94 12.77
C CYS A 5 -30.93 5.11 13.51
N GLY A 6 -30.20 6.21 13.59
CA GLY A 6 -30.72 7.50 14.04
C GLY A 6 -31.11 8.36 12.82
N PRO A 7 -32.26 9.07 12.85
CA PRO A 7 -32.83 9.78 11.69
C PRO A 7 -31.95 10.92 11.14
N ARG A 8 -30.96 11.40 11.91
CA ARG A 8 -30.03 12.45 11.49
C ARG A 8 -28.84 11.93 10.68
N ARG A 9 -28.39 10.70 10.93
CA ARG A 9 -27.28 10.08 10.17
C ARG A 9 -27.76 9.52 8.84
N CYS A 10 -29.00 9.05 8.78
CA CYS A 10 -29.64 8.61 7.54
C CYS A 10 -29.86 9.77 6.55
N ARG A 11 -30.19 10.97 7.03
CA ARG A 11 -30.34 12.17 6.18
C ARG A 11 -29.03 12.68 5.59
N ALA A 12 -27.94 12.63 6.38
CA ALA A 12 -26.61 12.98 5.89
C ALA A 12 -26.10 11.97 4.84
N LEU A 13 -26.35 10.68 5.06
CA LEU A 13 -26.01 9.62 4.11
C LEU A 13 -26.83 9.74 2.81
N LEU A 14 -28.14 10.02 2.92
CA LEU A 14 -29.01 10.23 1.76
C LEU A 14 -28.64 11.49 0.97
N ALA A 15 -28.25 12.58 1.62
CA ALA A 15 -27.79 13.79 0.95
C ALA A 15 -26.44 13.60 0.25
N LEU A 16 -25.52 12.86 0.85
CA LEU A 16 -24.25 12.47 0.22
C LEU A 16 -24.48 11.54 -0.98
N LEU A 17 -25.35 10.54 -0.84
CA LEU A 17 -25.72 9.64 -1.93
C LEU A 17 -26.43 10.38 -3.08
N ALA A 18 -27.33 11.31 -2.79
CA ALA A 18 -27.97 12.14 -3.81
C ALA A 18 -26.96 13.04 -4.56
N SER A 19 -25.96 13.57 -3.85
CA SER A 19 -24.88 14.36 -4.44
C SER A 19 -23.95 13.52 -5.32
N LEU A 20 -23.70 12.26 -4.94
CA LEU A 20 -22.91 11.29 -5.71
C LEU A 20 -23.65 10.78 -6.96
N LEU A 21 -24.97 10.61 -6.89
CA LEU A 21 -25.78 10.15 -8.02
C LEU A 21 -25.92 11.20 -9.13
N LEU A 22 -25.95 12.49 -8.78
CA LEU A 22 -25.97 13.58 -9.77
C LEU A 22 -24.67 13.72 -10.57
N CYS A 23 -23.56 13.13 -10.10
CA CYS A 23 -22.27 13.18 -10.78
C CYS A 23 -21.96 11.96 -11.65
N ARG A 24 -22.76 10.87 -11.63
CA ARG A 24 -22.39 9.59 -12.27
C ARG A 24 -23.02 9.34 -13.64
N ALA A 25 -23.81 10.26 -14.16
CA ALA A 25 -24.49 10.08 -15.45
C ALA A 25 -23.65 10.58 -16.64
N GLU A 26 -22.35 10.27 -16.73
CA GLU A 26 -21.53 10.50 -17.94
C GLU A 26 -20.15 9.84 -17.82
N ALA A 27 -20.02 8.61 -18.35
CA ALA A 27 -18.80 7.91 -18.84
C ALA A 27 -19.05 6.38 -18.79
N ALA A 28 -19.50 5.76 -19.89
CA ALA A 28 -18.71 5.05 -20.92
C ALA A 28 -17.90 3.84 -20.36
N GLY A 29 -17.91 2.60 -20.88
CA GLY A 29 -18.34 2.05 -22.18
C GLY A 29 -17.13 1.44 -22.93
N GLY A 30 -16.95 0.09 -22.86
CA GLY A 30 -16.13 -0.80 -23.74
C GLY A 30 -14.59 -0.61 -23.73
N GLU A 31 -13.71 -1.51 -24.15
CA GLU A 31 -13.68 -2.95 -24.51
C GLU A 31 -12.18 -3.33 -24.62
N ARG A 32 -11.88 -4.60 -24.31
CA ARG A 32 -10.71 -5.49 -24.57
C ARG A 32 -9.64 -5.11 -25.63
N SER A 33 -8.38 -5.50 -25.38
CA SER A 33 -7.54 -6.18 -26.41
C SER A 33 -6.40 -7.00 -25.79
N ILE A 34 -6.20 -8.17 -26.37
CA ILE A 34 -5.16 -9.20 -26.16
C ILE A 34 -3.92 -8.85 -27.01
N HIS A 35 -2.72 -9.23 -26.58
CA HIS A 35 -1.67 -9.68 -27.51
C HIS A 35 -0.80 -10.77 -26.86
N GLU A 36 -0.70 -11.92 -27.54
CA GLU A 36 0.14 -13.07 -27.24
C GLU A 36 1.52 -12.98 -27.91
N ASN A 37 2.52 -13.64 -27.27
CA ASN A 37 3.73 -14.33 -27.79
C ASN A 37 4.81 -13.54 -28.56
N PRO A 38 6.12 -13.95 -28.55
CA PRO A 38 6.57 -15.34 -28.79
C PRO A 38 7.75 -15.87 -27.96
N SER A 39 7.85 -17.19 -28.04
CA SER A 39 8.88 -18.14 -27.63
C SER A 39 10.12 -18.15 -28.52
N ASP A 40 11.30 -18.33 -27.93
CA ASP A 40 12.52 -18.83 -28.59
C ASP A 40 13.22 -19.89 -27.70
N GLU A 41 13.15 -21.15 -28.18
CA GLU A 41 14.17 -22.21 -28.33
C GLU A 41 15.34 -22.29 -27.31
N GLU A 42 15.41 -23.32 -26.47
CA GLU A 42 16.10 -24.64 -26.64
C GLU A 42 17.61 -24.63 -26.40
N VAL A 43 18.07 -25.36 -25.37
CA VAL A 43 19.20 -26.32 -25.48
C VAL A 43 18.97 -27.51 -24.52
N THR A 44 18.91 -28.68 -25.14
CA THR A 44 18.95 -30.03 -24.60
C THR A 44 20.29 -30.36 -23.93
N SER A 45 20.28 -31.01 -22.75
CA SER A 45 21.24 -32.10 -22.46
C SER A 45 20.76 -33.01 -21.32
N ARG A 46 21.15 -34.28 -21.44
CA ARG A 46 20.56 -35.51 -20.91
C ARG A 46 21.33 -36.01 -19.67
N ASN A 47 20.79 -37.05 -19.01
CA ASN A 47 21.35 -37.97 -17.98
C ASN A 47 20.79 -37.70 -16.56
N GLY A 48 20.09 -38.57 -15.84
CA GLY A 48 19.92 -40.03 -15.91
C GLY A 48 20.71 -40.72 -14.79
N ALA A 49 20.07 -41.05 -13.66
CA ALA A 49 20.25 -42.29 -12.86
C ALA A 49 19.76 -42.13 -11.40
N ASP A 50 18.90 -43.06 -11.01
CA ASP A 50 18.30 -43.33 -9.72
C ASP A 50 19.29 -43.70 -8.59
N VAL A 51 18.94 -43.37 -7.35
CA VAL A 51 19.16 -44.26 -6.19
C VAL A 51 17.95 -44.18 -5.25
N SER A 52 17.32 -45.33 -5.06
CA SER A 52 16.11 -45.55 -4.27
C SER A 52 16.40 -45.87 -2.77
N VAL A 53 15.35 -45.68 -1.94
CA VAL A 53 14.98 -46.41 -0.68
C VAL A 53 15.42 -45.78 0.68
N PRO A 54 14.64 -45.85 1.80
CA PRO A 54 13.30 -46.43 2.03
C PRO A 54 12.20 -45.51 2.60
N SER A 55 11.00 -46.00 2.40
CA SER A 55 9.69 -45.68 2.98
C SER A 55 9.53 -46.03 4.47
N VAL A 56 8.95 -45.10 5.25
CA VAL A 56 8.17 -45.38 6.48
C VAL A 56 6.82 -44.65 6.38
N SER A 57 5.75 -45.30 6.84
CA SER A 57 4.35 -44.99 6.54
C SER A 57 3.65 -44.03 7.53
N ARG A 58 2.86 -43.12 6.94
CA ARG A 58 1.56 -42.50 7.33
C ARG A 58 1.37 -41.64 8.61
N ARG A 59 1.13 -40.36 8.28
CA ARG A 59 -0.05 -39.48 8.53
C ARG A 59 -0.35 -38.97 9.95
N GLN A 60 -0.27 -37.65 10.08
CA GLN A 60 -1.30 -36.85 10.74
C GLN A 60 -1.48 -35.50 10.03
N ASP A 61 -2.74 -35.15 9.87
CA ASP A 61 -3.34 -33.97 9.24
C ASP A 61 -3.03 -32.69 10.01
N SER A 62 -2.61 -31.65 9.29
CA SER A 62 -2.94 -30.24 9.59
C SER A 62 -2.39 -29.35 8.47
N ASP A 63 -3.30 -28.65 7.81
CA ASP A 63 -3.04 -27.64 6.80
C ASP A 63 -2.05 -26.58 7.30
N ASP A 64 -0.89 -26.47 6.67
CA ASP A 64 -0.17 -25.20 6.57
C ASP A 64 0.71 -25.22 5.32
N ALA A 65 0.64 -24.13 4.56
CA ALA A 65 1.40 -23.95 3.34
C ALA A 65 2.90 -24.05 3.65
N SER A 66 3.53 -25.13 3.18
CA SER A 66 4.95 -25.43 3.31
C SER A 66 5.80 -24.38 2.59
N GLY A 67 5.98 -23.23 3.22
CA GLY A 67 7.14 -22.37 3.01
C GLY A 67 8.36 -23.13 3.52
N ASP A 68 9.27 -23.43 2.60
CA ASP A 68 10.55 -24.10 2.88
C ASP A 68 11.22 -23.46 4.12
N GLY A 69 11.52 -24.31 5.11
CA GLY A 69 11.74 -23.97 6.51
C GLY A 69 13.06 -23.24 6.80
N PHE A 70 13.23 -22.05 6.23
CA PHE A 70 14.33 -21.18 6.57
C PHE A 70 13.93 -20.16 7.64
N SER A 71 14.40 -20.36 8.88
CA SER A 71 14.22 -19.38 9.96
C SER A 71 15.16 -18.19 9.76
N TYR A 72 14.66 -17.12 9.14
CA TYR A 72 15.43 -15.89 8.93
C TYR A 72 15.94 -15.32 10.27
N GLU A 73 15.15 -15.44 11.34
CA GLU A 73 15.48 -14.95 12.66
C GLU A 73 16.75 -15.60 13.23
N GLU A 74 16.89 -16.92 13.07
CA GLU A 74 18.03 -17.66 13.61
C GLU A 74 19.32 -17.41 12.82
N TYR A 75 19.20 -17.27 11.50
CA TYR A 75 20.34 -17.19 10.59
C TYR A 75 20.78 -15.74 10.29
N CYS A 76 19.90 -14.75 10.44
CA CYS A 76 20.16 -13.40 9.95
C CYS A 76 19.92 -12.31 10.99
N THR A 77 19.01 -12.49 11.96
CA THR A 77 18.74 -11.43 12.96
C THR A 77 19.42 -11.68 14.31
N ALA A 78 19.83 -12.92 14.60
CA ALA A 78 20.55 -13.24 15.82
C ALA A 78 21.89 -12.46 15.90
N LYS A 79 22.21 -11.87 17.06
CA LYS A 79 23.48 -11.11 17.24
C LYS A 79 24.70 -12.04 17.11
N ALA A 80 25.86 -11.50 16.72
CA ALA A 80 27.09 -12.29 16.62
C ALA A 80 27.48 -12.92 17.98
N VAL A 81 27.89 -14.19 17.98
CA VAL A 81 28.27 -14.93 19.20
C VAL A 81 29.68 -15.50 19.06
N THR A 82 30.64 -14.98 19.83
CA THR A 82 32.00 -15.55 19.91
C THR A 82 31.99 -16.94 20.56
N GLY A 83 31.14 -17.18 21.56
CA GLY A 83 31.13 -18.44 22.31
C GLY A 83 32.27 -18.56 23.33
N PRO A 84 32.31 -19.64 24.13
CA PRO A 84 33.24 -19.75 25.27
C PRO A 84 34.63 -20.27 24.91
N CYS A 85 34.80 -20.85 23.72
CA CYS A 85 36.10 -21.30 23.25
C CYS A 85 37.00 -20.11 22.86
N ARG A 86 38.32 -20.32 22.90
CA ARG A 86 39.34 -19.25 22.78
C ARG A 86 40.12 -19.25 21.45
N ALA A 87 39.63 -19.93 20.42
CA ALA A 87 40.19 -19.80 19.09
C ALA A 87 39.79 -18.46 18.46
N ALA A 88 40.46 -18.05 17.39
CA ALA A 88 40.18 -16.80 16.71
C ALA A 88 39.83 -17.04 15.23
N PHE A 89 38.60 -17.48 14.96
CA PHE A 89 38.14 -17.68 13.60
C PHE A 89 37.46 -16.41 13.07
N PRO A 90 38.01 -15.73 12.05
CA PRO A 90 37.32 -14.62 11.42
C PRO A 90 36.06 -15.13 10.72
N ARG A 91 34.92 -14.51 11.02
CA ARG A 91 33.61 -14.84 10.47
C ARG A 91 32.85 -13.57 10.14
N TRP A 92 31.74 -13.74 9.43
CA TRP A 92 30.83 -12.68 9.07
C TRP A 92 29.46 -12.95 9.70
N TYR A 93 28.80 -11.90 10.18
CA TYR A 93 27.42 -11.98 10.64
C TYR A 93 26.60 -10.88 9.94
N PHE A 94 25.32 -11.12 9.74
CA PHE A 94 24.40 -10.13 9.19
C PHE A 94 23.93 -9.19 10.30
N ASP A 95 24.14 -7.90 10.12
CA ASP A 95 23.58 -6.84 10.93
C ASP A 95 22.29 -6.35 10.27
N ALA A 96 21.15 -6.79 10.81
CA ALA A 96 19.83 -6.45 10.27
C ALA A 96 19.49 -4.96 10.40
N GLU A 97 20.12 -4.23 11.33
CA GLU A 97 19.91 -2.79 11.51
C GLU A 97 20.60 -2.01 10.38
N LYS A 98 21.82 -2.45 10.00
CA LYS A 98 22.59 -1.85 8.90
C LYS A 98 22.27 -2.44 7.53
N ASN A 99 21.54 -3.56 7.48
CA ASN A 99 21.37 -4.38 6.28
C ASN A 99 22.71 -4.76 5.62
N SER A 100 23.73 -5.03 6.44
CA SER A 100 25.09 -5.35 5.97
C SER A 100 25.67 -6.56 6.70
N CYS A 101 26.71 -7.15 6.12
CA CYS A 101 27.49 -8.20 6.78
C CYS A 101 28.78 -7.61 7.34
N ASP A 102 28.98 -7.76 8.65
CA ASP A 102 30.14 -7.24 9.37
C ASP A 102 31.00 -8.40 9.89
N LYS A 103 32.30 -8.14 10.09
CA LYS A 103 33.25 -9.15 10.59
C LYS A 103 33.15 -9.28 12.11
N PHE A 104 33.32 -10.50 12.60
CA PHE A 104 33.50 -10.79 14.03
C PHE A 104 34.44 -11.98 14.23
N ILE A 105 34.89 -12.19 15.48
CA ILE A 105 35.71 -13.35 15.86
C ILE A 105 34.84 -14.42 16.51
N TYR A 106 34.83 -15.61 15.92
CA TYR A 106 34.22 -16.80 16.49
C TYR A 106 35.25 -17.63 17.26
N GLY A 107 34.91 -17.98 18.50
CA GLY A 107 35.73 -18.72 19.45
C GLY A 107 35.93 -20.19 19.10
N GLY A 108 35.16 -20.73 18.15
CA GLY A 108 35.27 -22.11 17.68
C GLY A 108 34.22 -23.08 18.23
N CYS A 109 33.45 -22.70 19.25
CA CYS A 109 32.36 -23.54 19.75
C CYS A 109 31.17 -22.71 20.25
N ARG A 110 29.98 -23.33 20.26
CA ARG A 110 28.71 -22.78 20.79
C ARG A 110 28.36 -21.38 20.24
N GLY A 111 28.64 -21.15 18.95
CA GLY A 111 28.11 -20.02 18.21
C GLY A 111 26.65 -20.25 17.81
N ASN A 112 26.03 -19.24 17.21
CA ASN A 112 24.71 -19.36 16.59
C ASN A 112 24.83 -19.49 15.06
N LYS A 113 23.70 -19.49 14.36
CA LYS A 113 23.65 -19.70 12.91
C LYS A 113 23.93 -18.44 12.08
N ASN A 114 23.89 -17.24 12.68
CA ASN A 114 24.34 -16.00 12.05
C ASN A 114 25.87 -15.89 12.10
N SER A 115 26.55 -16.83 11.45
CA SER A 115 28.01 -16.95 11.40
C SER A 115 28.44 -17.60 10.10
N TYR A 116 28.96 -16.80 9.18
CA TYR A 116 29.32 -17.20 7.83
C TYR A 116 30.83 -17.14 7.59
N PRO A 117 31.38 -17.98 6.69
CA PRO A 117 32.80 -18.00 6.38
C PRO A 117 33.24 -16.81 5.50
N SER A 118 32.34 -16.22 4.72
CA SER A 118 32.63 -15.10 3.83
C SER A 118 31.49 -14.07 3.82
N GLN A 119 31.79 -12.87 3.32
CA GLN A 119 30.81 -11.79 3.18
C GLN A 119 29.72 -12.19 2.19
N GLU A 120 30.08 -12.85 1.09
CA GLU A 120 29.19 -13.27 0.02
C GLU A 120 28.21 -14.33 0.52
N ALA A 121 28.68 -15.29 1.32
CA ALA A 121 27.83 -16.30 1.94
C ALA A 121 26.80 -15.67 2.90
N CYS A 122 27.23 -14.68 3.68
CA CYS A 122 26.34 -13.92 4.57
C CYS A 122 25.30 -13.11 3.77
N MET A 123 25.74 -12.34 2.78
CA MET A 123 24.84 -11.51 1.95
C MET A 123 23.88 -12.38 1.14
N GLY A 124 24.37 -13.44 0.48
CA GLY A 124 23.52 -14.34 -0.29
C GLY A 124 22.47 -15.06 0.56
N ARG A 125 22.73 -15.25 1.86
CA ARG A 125 21.77 -15.86 2.78
C ARG A 125 20.76 -14.88 3.33
N CYS A 126 21.18 -13.65 3.66
CA CYS A 126 20.38 -12.72 4.46
C CYS A 126 19.92 -11.45 3.74
N PHE A 127 20.68 -10.98 2.75
CA PHE A 127 20.38 -9.74 2.04
C PHE A 127 19.16 -9.92 1.14
N GLY A 128 18.20 -8.99 1.22
CA GLY A 128 16.95 -9.06 0.44
C GLY A 128 16.03 -10.25 0.78
N LYS A 129 16.39 -11.05 1.79
CA LYS A 129 15.60 -12.18 2.31
C LYS A 129 14.89 -11.84 3.62
N GLN A 130 15.00 -10.59 4.07
CA GLN A 130 14.02 -9.99 4.98
C GLN A 130 12.66 -10.23 4.31
N GLY A 131 11.91 -11.26 4.72
CA GLY A 131 10.52 -11.38 4.33
C GLY A 131 9.90 -10.07 4.75
N TYR A 132 9.63 -9.19 3.78
CA TYR A 132 9.25 -7.78 3.91
C TYR A 132 9.36 -7.27 5.36
N PRO A 133 10.43 -6.52 5.73
CA PRO A 133 10.78 -6.24 7.13
C PRO A 133 9.52 -5.91 7.88
N ALA A 134 9.02 -6.87 8.69
CA ALA A 134 7.61 -6.99 9.09
C ALA A 134 6.93 -5.63 9.02
N LEU A 135 6.42 -5.28 7.83
CA LEU A 135 5.88 -3.96 7.58
C LEU A 135 4.78 -3.88 8.64
N PRO A 136 4.84 -2.90 9.55
CA PRO A 136 4.21 -2.98 10.86
C PRO A 136 2.88 -3.67 10.67
N THR A 137 2.71 -4.84 11.29
CA THR A 137 1.58 -5.77 11.18
C THR A 137 0.28 -5.04 11.51
N SER A 138 -0.11 -4.23 10.54
CA SER A 138 -0.99 -3.09 10.59
C SER A 138 -0.94 -2.43 9.21
N SER A 139 -0.92 -3.24 8.16
CA SER A 139 -1.43 -2.87 6.84
C SER A 139 -2.79 -2.16 6.99
N LYS A 140 -3.56 -2.51 8.02
CA LYS A 140 -4.77 -1.78 8.46
C LYS A 140 -4.50 -0.31 8.84
N VAL A 141 -3.45 0.02 9.60
CA VAL A 141 -3.17 1.41 10.02
C VAL A 141 -2.72 2.26 8.83
N VAL A 142 -1.85 1.73 7.96
CA VAL A 142 -1.41 2.45 6.75
C VAL A 142 -2.55 2.64 5.76
N VAL A 143 -3.37 1.60 5.55
CA VAL A 143 -4.56 1.67 4.69
C VAL A 143 -5.61 2.62 5.28
N LEU A 144 -5.86 2.58 6.59
CA LEU A 144 -6.80 3.50 7.24
C LEU A 144 -6.28 4.94 7.19
N ALA A 145 -5.01 5.19 7.51
CA ALA A 145 -4.41 6.51 7.40
C ALA A 145 -4.49 7.03 5.95
N GLY A 146 -4.15 6.20 4.96
CA GLY A 146 -4.30 6.53 3.55
C GLY A 146 -5.75 6.82 3.16
N GLN A 147 -6.70 6.02 3.64
CA GLN A 147 -8.12 6.20 3.37
C GLN A 147 -8.67 7.48 4.00
N PHE A 148 -8.28 7.81 5.24
CA PHE A 148 -8.65 9.06 5.89
C PHE A 148 -8.07 10.28 5.14
N ILE A 149 -6.80 10.21 4.72
CA ILE A 149 -6.16 11.28 3.96
C ILE A 149 -6.84 11.46 2.60
N MET A 150 -7.12 10.38 1.87
CA MET A 150 -7.80 10.43 0.57
C MET A 150 -9.22 10.99 0.68
N VAL A 151 -9.99 10.58 1.68
CA VAL A 151 -11.34 11.12 1.91
C VAL A 151 -11.27 12.61 2.27
N LEU A 152 -10.31 13.02 3.09
CA LEU A 152 -10.13 14.43 3.45
C LEU A 152 -9.82 15.29 2.20
N ILE A 153 -8.90 14.83 1.33
CA ILE A 153 -8.56 15.54 0.09
C ILE A 153 -9.80 15.67 -0.81
N LEU A 154 -10.58 14.61 -0.98
CA LEU A 154 -11.80 14.64 -1.80
C LEU A 154 -12.87 15.58 -1.22
N LEU A 155 -13.05 15.58 0.10
CA LEU A 155 -14.01 16.47 0.78
C LEU A 155 -13.60 17.93 0.69
N LEU A 156 -12.31 18.24 0.90
CA LEU A 156 -11.78 19.58 0.75
C LEU A 156 -11.88 20.04 -0.72
N GLY A 157 -11.53 19.19 -1.68
CA GLY A 157 -11.67 19.47 -3.10
C GLY A 157 -13.12 19.77 -3.52
N ALA A 158 -14.07 18.93 -3.11
CA ALA A 158 -15.49 19.14 -3.40
C ALA A 158 -16.04 20.41 -2.74
N SER A 159 -15.63 20.70 -1.50
CA SER A 159 -15.99 21.93 -0.79
C SER A 159 -15.49 23.17 -1.54
N VAL A 160 -14.21 23.18 -1.94
CA VAL A 160 -13.63 24.31 -2.70
C VAL A 160 -14.33 24.49 -4.04
N VAL A 161 -14.60 23.43 -4.79
CA VAL A 161 -15.34 23.50 -6.06
C VAL A 161 -16.76 24.04 -5.83
N CYS A 162 -17.44 23.60 -4.78
CA CYS A 162 -18.76 24.09 -4.40
C CYS A 162 -18.72 25.59 -4.04
N LEU A 163 -17.74 26.02 -3.24
CA LEU A 163 -17.55 27.43 -2.88
C LEU A 163 -17.30 28.29 -4.11
N ILE A 164 -16.46 27.85 -5.07
CA ILE A 164 -16.23 28.56 -6.33
C ILE A 164 -17.53 28.67 -7.14
N ARG A 165 -18.30 27.58 -7.25
CA ARG A 165 -19.60 27.58 -7.96
C ARG A 165 -20.63 28.49 -7.28
N VAL A 166 -20.70 28.49 -5.94
CA VAL A 166 -21.60 29.35 -5.16
C VAL A 166 -21.17 30.81 -5.27
N ALA A 167 -19.88 31.11 -5.17
CA ALA A 167 -19.35 32.46 -5.35
C ALA A 167 -19.65 32.97 -6.75
N ARG A 168 -19.41 32.17 -7.80
CA ARG A 168 -19.75 32.53 -9.19
C ARG A 168 -21.25 32.75 -9.37
N LYS A 169 -22.10 31.88 -8.82
CA LYS A 169 -23.56 32.05 -8.84
C LYS A 169 -24.03 33.27 -8.05
N ARG A 170 -23.35 33.61 -6.95
CA ARG A 170 -23.63 34.82 -6.15
C ARG A 170 -23.27 36.08 -6.92
N GLN A 171 -22.15 36.07 -7.65
CA GLN A 171 -21.75 37.16 -8.56
C GLN A 171 -22.79 37.37 -9.66
N GLU A 172 -23.29 36.30 -10.30
CA GLU A 172 -24.36 36.41 -11.30
C GLU A 172 -25.63 37.04 -10.73
N ARG A 173 -26.03 36.67 -9.50
CA ARG A 173 -27.20 37.26 -8.84
C ARG A 173 -26.98 38.73 -8.46
N ALA A 174 -25.81 39.07 -7.93
CA ALA A 174 -25.47 40.46 -7.57
C ALA A 174 -25.43 41.36 -8.81
N LEU A 175 -24.86 40.87 -9.92
CA LEU A 175 -24.84 41.57 -11.21
C LEU A 175 -26.27 41.81 -11.72
N ARG A 176 -27.15 40.81 -11.66
CA ARG A 176 -28.56 40.96 -12.07
C ARG A 176 -29.33 41.95 -11.21
N THR A 177 -29.12 41.95 -9.89
CA THR A 177 -29.78 42.93 -9.01
C THR A 177 -29.31 44.36 -9.28
N VAL A 178 -28.02 44.54 -9.62
CA VAL A 178 -27.48 45.85 -9.98
C VAL A 178 -28.06 46.33 -11.31
N TRP A 179 -28.15 45.46 -12.32
CA TRP A 179 -28.72 45.83 -13.62
C TRP A 179 -30.21 46.14 -13.51
N SER A 180 -30.99 45.30 -12.81
CA SER A 180 -32.41 45.56 -12.52
C SER A 180 -32.61 46.90 -11.82
N SER A 181 -31.80 47.23 -10.81
CA SER A 181 -31.89 48.53 -10.13
C SER A 181 -31.47 49.72 -11.00
N ALA A 182 -30.62 49.51 -12.01
CA ALA A 182 -30.21 50.56 -12.95
C ALA A 182 -31.30 50.80 -14.00
N ASP A 183 -31.92 49.73 -14.52
CA ASP A 183 -33.02 49.78 -15.47
C ASP A 183 -34.25 50.51 -14.88
N ASP A 184 -34.61 50.21 -13.62
CA ASP A 184 -35.73 50.86 -12.93
C ASP A 184 -35.52 52.38 -12.79
N LYS A 185 -34.27 52.83 -12.60
CA LYS A 185 -33.93 54.27 -12.50
C LYS A 185 -33.99 54.97 -13.86
N GLU A 186 -33.55 54.33 -14.93
CA GLU A 186 -33.64 54.91 -16.28
C GLU A 186 -35.09 55.11 -16.75
N GLN A 187 -35.99 54.19 -16.39
CA GLN A 187 -37.39 54.29 -16.77
C GLN A 187 -38.10 55.47 -16.09
N LEU A 188 -37.77 55.74 -14.81
CA LEU A 188 -38.30 56.89 -14.06
C LEU A 188 -37.81 58.23 -14.62
N VAL A 189 -36.55 58.31 -15.04
CA VAL A 189 -35.99 59.53 -15.65
C VAL A 189 -36.66 59.84 -16.99
N LYS A 190 -36.91 58.82 -17.82
CA LYS A 190 -37.62 59.00 -19.11
C LYS A 190 -39.06 59.51 -18.94
N SER A 191 -39.75 59.12 -17.87
CA SER A 191 -41.11 59.58 -17.58
C SER A 191 -41.17 61.03 -17.09
N THR A 192 -40.10 61.53 -16.47
CA THR A 192 -40.10 62.86 -15.85
C THR A 192 -39.74 63.97 -16.85
N GLY A 193 -39.21 63.62 -18.03
CA GLY A 193 -38.83 64.56 -19.09
C GLY A 193 -39.89 64.85 -20.16
N VAL A 194 -41.17 64.50 -19.93
CA VAL A 194 -42.28 64.67 -20.91
C VAL A 194 -43.32 65.71 -20.43
N LEU A 195 -42.89 66.69 -19.64
CA LEU A 195 -43.69 67.86 -19.23
C LEU A 195 -42.98 69.13 -19.68
#